data_AF-X0ZSP7-F1
#
_entry.id   AF-X0ZSP7-F1
#
_cell.length_a   1.000
_cell.length_b   1.000
_cell.length_c   1.000
_cell.angle_alpha   90.00
_cell.angle_beta   90.00
_cell.angle_gamma   90.00
#
_symmetry.space_group_name_H-M   'P 1'
#
loop_
_entity.id
_entity.type
_entity.pdbx_description
1 polymer ?
#
loop_
_entity_poly.entity_id
_entity_poly.type
_entity_poly.pdbx_seq_one_letter_code
_entity_poly.pdbx_strand_id
1 'polypeptide(L)'
;RWIEDGLLDVLAEEGIGCIVFTPLSQGLLTDRYLKGIPDDSRAAKAHGFLKREQVTEARLTQVRKLNEIAQARGQTMAQMALAWVLCHPGMTSALVGASRISQIEDNVAALHNLTFAKEELNAIDDILAS
;
A
#
# COMPACT_ATOMS: atom_id res chain seq x y z
N ARG A 1 4.48 -13.87 11.62
CA ARG A 1 4.23 -12.92 12.72
C ARG A 1 3.45 -11.78 12.08
N TRP A 2 2.22 -11.54 12.53
CA TRP A 2 1.42 -10.41 12.07
C TRP A 2 1.91 -9.15 12.79
N ILE A 3 1.77 -8.00 12.15
CA ILE A 3 2.23 -6.70 12.70
C ILE A 3 1.20 -6.13 13.67
N GLU A 4 -0.08 -6.37 13.37
CA GLU A 4 -1.22 -6.14 14.24
C GLU A 4 -1.26 -7.24 15.31
N ASP A 5 -1.80 -6.93 16.49
CA ASP A 5 -1.81 -7.76 17.71
C ASP A 5 -0.52 -7.72 18.58
N GLY A 6 0.02 -6.51 18.79
CA GLY A 6 0.97 -6.22 19.87
C GLY A 6 2.45 -6.23 19.50
N LEU A 7 2.83 -6.62 18.28
CA LEU A 7 4.24 -6.55 17.86
C LEU A 7 4.76 -5.11 17.87
N LEU A 8 3.98 -4.16 17.35
CA LEU A 8 4.39 -2.76 17.30
C LEU A 8 4.50 -2.13 18.70
N ASP A 9 3.69 -2.59 19.65
CA ASP A 9 3.78 -2.15 21.06
C ASP A 9 5.09 -2.64 21.69
N VAL A 10 5.42 -3.92 21.53
CA VAL A 10 6.69 -4.48 22.02
C VAL A 10 7.90 -3.77 21.39
N LEU A 11 7.84 -3.49 20.09
CA LEU A 11 8.92 -2.75 19.42
C LEU A 11 9.08 -1.34 19.99
N ALA A 12 7.97 -0.67 20.31
CA ALA A 12 7.99 0.65 20.93
C ALA A 12 8.54 0.60 22.37
N GLU A 13 8.11 -0.38 23.18
CA GLU A 13 8.59 -0.59 24.55
C GLU A 13 10.10 -0.87 24.62
N GLU A 14 10.62 -1.63 23.65
CA GLU A 14 12.04 -2.02 23.58
C GLU A 14 12.91 -1.01 22.81
N GLY A 15 12.34 0.07 22.27
CA GLY A 15 13.06 1.08 21.49
C GLY A 15 13.60 0.56 20.14
N ILE A 16 12.91 -0.42 19.54
CA ILE A 16 13.31 -1.06 18.28
C ILE A 16 12.50 -0.51 17.12
N GLY A 17 13.16 -0.12 16.03
CA GLY A 17 12.49 0.35 14.82
C GLY A 17 11.82 -0.76 14.01
N CYS A 18 10.71 -0.44 13.34
CA CYS A 18 10.02 -1.33 12.41
C CYS A 18 10.19 -0.88 10.96
N ILE A 19 10.61 -1.80 10.09
CA ILE A 19 10.69 -1.55 8.63
C ILE A 19 9.79 -2.55 7.92
N VAL A 20 8.74 -2.08 7.24
CA VAL A 20 7.89 -2.98 6.44
C VAL A 20 8.54 -3.27 5.10
N PHE A 21 8.27 -4.46 4.56
CA PHE A 21 8.56 -4.80 3.18
C PHE A 21 7.27 -5.05 2.41
N THR A 22 7.34 -4.92 1.08
CA THR A 22 6.18 -5.08 0.17
C THR A 22 4.95 -4.21 0.52
N PRO A 23 5.11 -2.92 0.90
CA PRO A 23 3.99 -2.07 1.30
C PRO A 23 2.92 -1.89 0.21
N LEU A 24 3.31 -2.02 -1.07
CA LEU A 24 2.39 -1.90 -2.21
C LEU A 24 1.82 -3.24 -2.67
N SER A 25 1.98 -4.33 -1.91
CA SER A 25 1.52 -5.67 -2.26
C SER A 25 1.91 -6.08 -3.70
N GLN A 26 3.21 -5.99 -4.00
CA GLN A 26 3.76 -6.25 -5.35
C GLN A 26 3.17 -5.36 -6.47
N GLY A 27 2.72 -4.16 -6.10
CA GLY A 27 2.10 -3.18 -7.00
C GLY A 27 0.57 -3.33 -7.11
N LEU A 28 -0.06 -4.25 -6.37
CA LEU A 28 -1.51 -4.38 -6.36
C LEU A 28 -2.20 -3.14 -5.78
N LEU A 29 -1.58 -2.50 -4.77
CA LEU A 29 -2.04 -1.23 -4.20
C LEU A 29 -1.56 -0.04 -5.04
N THR A 30 -1.81 -0.10 -6.35
CA THR A 30 -1.55 0.97 -7.33
C THR A 30 -2.68 0.95 -8.36
N ASP A 31 -2.69 1.89 -9.31
CA ASP A 31 -3.62 1.89 -10.44
C ASP A 31 -3.28 0.87 -11.54
N ARG A 32 -2.09 0.24 -11.46
CA ARG A 32 -1.47 -0.55 -12.53
C ARG A 32 -2.33 -1.69 -13.05
N TYR A 33 -3.14 -2.30 -12.18
CA TYR A 33 -3.94 -3.48 -12.52
C TYR A 33 -5.43 -3.18 -12.73
N LEU A 34 -5.86 -1.92 -12.60
CA LEU A 34 -7.29 -1.56 -12.67
C LEU A 34 -7.91 -1.78 -14.05
N LYS A 35 -7.08 -1.87 -15.10
CA LYS A 35 -7.48 -2.07 -16.51
C LYS A 35 -7.06 -3.44 -17.06
N GLY A 36 -6.77 -4.40 -16.18
CA GLY A 36 -6.21 -5.71 -16.52
C GLY A 36 -4.73 -5.83 -16.17
N ILE A 37 -4.11 -6.94 -16.56
CA ILE A 37 -2.72 -7.27 -16.19
C ILE A 37 -1.77 -6.83 -17.31
N PRO A 38 -0.91 -5.80 -17.11
CA PRO A 38 0.08 -5.41 -18.11
C PRO A 38 1.15 -6.49 -18.29
N ASP A 39 1.65 -6.69 -19.51
CA ASP A 39 2.65 -7.74 -19.82
C ASP A 39 4.00 -7.53 -19.12
N ASP A 40 4.36 -6.28 -18.83
CA ASP A 40 5.58 -5.91 -18.11
C ASP A 40 5.42 -5.93 -16.58
N SER A 41 4.24 -6.30 -16.08
CA SER A 41 3.92 -6.28 -14.65
C SER A 41 4.53 -7.45 -13.87
N ARG A 42 4.51 -7.35 -12.53
CA ARG A 42 4.96 -8.47 -11.67
C ARG A 42 4.05 -9.69 -11.84
N ALA A 43 2.74 -9.47 -11.95
CA ALA A 43 1.76 -10.55 -12.12
C ALA A 43 1.87 -11.28 -13.47
N ALA A 44 2.40 -10.62 -14.51
CA ALA A 44 2.56 -11.23 -15.83
C ALA A 44 3.74 -12.22 -15.94
N LYS A 45 4.70 -12.13 -15.01
CA LYS A 45 5.90 -12.97 -15.01
C LYS A 45 5.60 -14.38 -14.52
N ALA A 46 6.22 -15.39 -15.13
CA ALA A 46 6.08 -16.79 -14.70
C ALA A 46 6.64 -17.02 -13.28
N HIS A 47 7.70 -16.28 -12.92
CA HIS A 47 8.32 -16.29 -11.59
C HIS A 47 7.88 -15.07 -10.75
N GLY A 48 8.11 -15.14 -9.43
CA GLY A 48 7.76 -14.07 -8.49
C GLY A 48 6.52 -14.40 -7.64
N PHE A 49 6.24 -13.54 -6.65
CA PHE A 49 5.24 -13.82 -5.62
C PHE A 49 3.81 -13.46 -6.00
N LEU A 50 3.61 -12.40 -6.80
CA LEU A 50 2.28 -12.04 -7.29
C LEU A 50 1.99 -12.84 -8.56
N LYS A 51 0.94 -13.66 -8.52
CA LYS A 51 0.47 -14.47 -9.65
C LYS A 51 -0.78 -13.85 -10.28
N ARG A 52 -1.06 -14.18 -11.55
CA ARG A 52 -2.22 -13.63 -12.28
C ARG A 52 -3.53 -13.92 -11.55
N GLU A 53 -3.67 -15.10 -10.98
CA GLU A 53 -4.87 -15.59 -10.29
C GLU A 53 -5.14 -14.82 -8.99
N GLN A 54 -4.14 -14.11 -8.45
CA GLN A 54 -4.27 -13.29 -7.25
C GLN A 54 -4.75 -11.87 -7.56
N VAL A 55 -4.79 -11.48 -8.84
CA VAL A 55 -5.37 -10.21 -9.32
C VAL A 55 -6.83 -10.46 -9.66
N THR A 56 -7.65 -10.67 -8.63
CA THR A 56 -9.07 -10.99 -8.76
C THR A 56 -9.93 -9.73 -8.87
N GLU A 57 -11.11 -9.83 -9.48
CA GLU A 57 -12.06 -8.71 -9.55
C GLU A 57 -12.52 -8.22 -8.18
N ALA A 58 -12.62 -9.11 -7.18
CA ALA A 58 -12.93 -8.72 -5.80
C ALA A 58 -11.86 -7.74 -5.26
N ARG A 59 -10.58 -8.09 -5.39
CA ARG A 59 -9.46 -7.24 -4.98
C ARG A 59 -9.38 -5.95 -5.79
N LEU A 60 -9.56 -6.04 -7.12
CA LEU A 60 -9.57 -4.84 -7.96
C LEU A 60 -10.74 -3.91 -7.62
N THR A 61 -11.87 -4.44 -7.16
CA THR A 61 -13.00 -3.63 -6.69
C THR A 61 -12.64 -2.86 -5.42
N GLN A 62 -11.99 -3.50 -4.45
CA GLN A 62 -11.48 -2.81 -3.26
C GLN A 62 -10.44 -1.74 -3.65
N VAL A 63 -9.48 -2.08 -4.52
CA VAL A 63 -8.45 -1.13 -4.98
C VAL A 63 -9.07 0.06 -5.75
N ARG A 64 -10.13 -0.15 -6.54
CA ARG A 64 -10.86 0.95 -7.20
C ARG A 64 -11.43 1.93 -6.18
N LYS A 65 -12.14 1.43 -5.17
CA LYS A 65 -12.71 2.27 -4.09
C LYS A 65 -11.63 2.98 -3.28
N LEU A 66 -10.54 2.28 -2.94
CA LEU A 66 -9.41 2.91 -2.24
C LEU A 66 -8.75 4.00 -3.10
N ASN A 67 -8.63 3.77 -4.41
CA ASN A 67 -8.08 4.77 -5.31
C ASN A 67 -8.96 6.03 -5.39
N GLU A 68 -10.29 5.92 -5.27
CA GLU A 68 -11.17 7.08 -5.18
C GLU A 68 -10.85 7.95 -3.94
N ILE A 69 -10.60 7.32 -2.78
CA ILE A 69 -10.14 8.02 -1.57
C ILE A 69 -8.77 8.68 -1.82
N ALA A 70 -7.83 7.96 -2.43
CA ALA A 70 -6.52 8.50 -2.74
C ALA A 70 -6.62 9.76 -3.63
N GLN A 71 -7.45 9.72 -4.68
CA GLN A 71 -7.66 10.87 -5.56
C GLN A 71 -8.31 12.05 -4.82
N ALA A 72 -9.27 11.80 -3.93
CA ALA A 72 -9.89 12.84 -3.10
C ALA A 72 -8.88 13.53 -2.17
N ARG A 73 -7.83 12.80 -1.74
CA ARG A 73 -6.70 13.30 -0.94
C ARG A 73 -5.61 14.00 -1.77
N GLY A 74 -5.74 14.03 -3.09
CA GLY A 74 -4.69 14.53 -3.99
C GLY A 74 -3.47 13.61 -4.05
N GLN A 75 -3.63 12.32 -3.75
CA GLN A 75 -2.57 11.31 -3.78
C GLN A 75 -2.85 10.24 -4.83
N THR A 76 -1.80 9.60 -5.36
CA THR A 76 -1.97 8.34 -6.10
C THR A 76 -2.32 7.20 -5.14
N MET A 77 -2.91 6.11 -5.63
CA MET A 77 -3.14 4.91 -4.79
C MET A 77 -1.85 4.41 -4.12
N ALA A 78 -0.72 4.46 -4.84
CA ALA A 78 0.58 4.07 -4.30
C ALA A 78 1.01 4.99 -3.15
N GLN A 79 0.86 6.31 -3.35
CA GLN A 79 1.17 7.31 -2.33
C GLN A 79 0.30 7.13 -1.08
N MET A 80 -1.01 6.95 -1.23
CA MET A 80 -1.92 6.74 -0.09
C MET A 80 -1.59 5.46 0.67
N ALA A 81 -1.28 4.36 -0.02
CA ALA A 81 -0.89 3.10 0.63
C ALA A 81 0.41 3.24 1.44
N LEU A 82 1.40 3.97 0.92
CA LEU A 82 2.63 4.27 1.66
C LEU A 82 2.38 5.21 2.84
N ALA A 83 1.55 6.24 2.65
CA ALA A 83 1.15 7.15 3.70
C ALA A 83 0.45 6.41 4.84
N TRP A 84 -0.45 5.47 4.52
CA TRP A 84 -1.16 4.65 5.50
C TRP A 84 -0.22 3.78 6.33
N VAL A 85 0.81 3.20 5.72
CA VAL A 85 1.85 2.45 6.47
C VAL A 85 2.67 3.37 7.36
N LEU A 86 3.09 4.52 6.83
CA LEU A 86 4.00 5.44 7.52
C LEU A 86 3.32 6.31 8.58
N CYS A 87 1.98 6.40 8.58
CA CYS A 87 1.27 7.16 9.60
C CYS A 87 1.22 6.46 10.96
N HIS A 88 1.49 5.14 11.01
CA HIS A 88 1.52 4.40 12.26
C HIS A 88 2.77 4.78 13.08
N PRO A 89 2.64 5.19 14.36
CA PRO A 89 3.76 5.69 15.16
C PRO A 89 4.86 4.65 15.42
N GLY A 90 4.50 3.36 15.50
CA GLY A 90 5.46 2.25 15.58
C GLY A 90 6.22 1.97 14.28
N MET A 91 5.95 2.70 13.21
CA MET A 91 6.57 2.47 11.90
C MET A 91 7.76 3.40 11.66
N THR A 92 8.95 2.81 11.45
CA THR A 92 10.18 3.59 11.20
C THR A 92 10.41 3.82 9.72
N SER A 93 10.12 2.83 8.87
CA SER A 93 10.34 2.95 7.43
C SER A 93 9.51 1.97 6.60
N ALA A 94 9.35 2.26 5.32
CA ALA A 94 8.74 1.37 4.34
C ALA A 94 9.73 1.11 3.20
N LEU A 95 10.12 -0.16 3.03
CA LEU A 95 11.02 -0.57 1.96
C LEU A 95 10.24 -0.69 0.64
N VAL A 96 10.39 0.31 -0.22
CA VAL A 96 9.75 0.37 -1.54
C VAL A 96 10.60 -0.28 -2.62
N GLY A 97 9.94 -0.95 -3.56
CA GLY A 97 10.55 -1.47 -4.78
C GLY A 97 10.05 -0.73 -6.02
N ALA A 98 10.95 -0.33 -6.90
CA ALA A 98 10.65 0.37 -8.14
C ALA A 98 11.42 -0.25 -9.32
N SER A 99 10.85 -0.21 -10.52
CA SER A 99 11.48 -0.63 -11.77
C SER A 99 11.82 0.53 -12.70
N ARG A 100 11.49 1.77 -12.30
CA ARG A 100 11.75 3.01 -13.03
C ARG A 100 11.83 4.19 -12.06
N ILE A 101 12.54 5.24 -12.44
CA ILE A 101 12.77 6.43 -11.61
C ILE A 101 11.46 7.10 -11.21
N SER A 102 10.50 7.22 -12.13
CA SER A 102 9.20 7.84 -11.85
C SER A 102 8.39 7.17 -10.75
N GLN A 103 8.60 5.88 -10.48
CA GLN A 103 7.98 5.21 -9.33
C GLN A 103 8.65 5.58 -8.02
N ILE A 104 9.95 5.87 -8.03
CA ILE A 104 10.66 6.35 -6.85
C ILE A 104 10.14 7.76 -6.51
N GLU A 105 10.05 8.62 -7.51
CA GLU A 105 9.50 9.98 -7.36
C GLU A 105 8.05 9.95 -6.83
N ASP A 106 7.20 9.11 -7.42
CA ASP A 106 5.81 8.91 -6.96
C ASP A 106 5.74 8.37 -5.52
N ASN A 107 6.57 7.37 -5.18
CA ASN A 107 6.60 6.82 -3.82
C ASN A 107 7.09 7.83 -2.79
N VAL A 108 8.10 8.65 -3.12
CA VAL A 108 8.62 9.70 -2.21
C VAL A 108 7.59 10.81 -2.01
N ALA A 109 6.80 11.14 -3.03
CA ALA A 109 5.74 12.15 -2.92
C ALA A 109 4.64 11.78 -1.90
N ALA A 110 4.55 10.51 -1.47
CA ALA A 110 3.69 10.09 -0.36
C ALA A 110 3.93 10.91 0.92
N LEU A 111 5.18 11.33 1.15
CA LEU A 111 5.60 12.08 2.33
C LEU A 111 4.97 13.48 2.41
N HIS A 112 4.39 14.00 1.33
CA HIS A 112 3.69 15.28 1.34
C HIS A 112 2.38 15.26 2.15
N ASN A 113 1.79 14.08 2.36
CA ASN A 113 0.59 13.93 3.18
C ASN A 113 0.54 12.55 3.84
N LEU A 114 0.95 12.49 5.12
CA LEU A 114 0.90 11.29 5.96
C LEU A 114 -0.29 11.28 6.93
N THR A 115 -1.07 12.36 6.98
CA THR A 115 -2.15 12.51 7.95
C THR A 115 -3.46 12.01 7.37
N PHE A 116 -4.17 11.18 8.12
CA PHE A 116 -5.50 10.72 7.77
C PHE A 116 -6.52 11.32 8.73
N ALA A 117 -7.60 11.85 8.18
CA ALA A 117 -8.82 12.15 8.90
C ALA A 117 -9.48 10.82 9.34
N LYS A 118 -10.23 10.88 10.44
CA LYS A 118 -10.88 9.70 11.00
C LYS A 118 -11.87 9.08 10.00
N GLU A 119 -12.55 9.93 9.25
CA GLU A 119 -13.53 9.53 8.23
C GLU A 119 -12.87 8.73 7.11
N GLU A 120 -11.63 9.07 6.75
CA GLU A 120 -10.88 8.36 5.71
C GLU A 120 -10.42 6.98 6.20
N LEU A 121 -9.93 6.90 7.44
CA LEU A 121 -9.56 5.62 8.05
C LEU A 121 -10.77 4.68 8.14
N ASN A 122 -11.91 5.18 8.62
CA ASN A 122 -13.14 4.40 8.67
C ASN A 122 -13.58 3.92 7.28
N ALA A 123 -13.50 4.79 6.27
CA ALA A 123 -13.85 4.43 4.90
C ALA A 123 -12.91 3.37 4.30
N ILE A 124 -11.61 3.44 4.62
CA ILE A 124 -10.64 2.40 4.25
C ILE A 124 -11.02 1.07 4.91
N ASP A 125 -11.30 1.07 6.21
CA ASP A 125 -11.69 -0.14 6.95
C ASP A 125 -12.98 -0.77 6.40
N ASP A 126 -13.99 0.04 6.11
CA ASP A 126 -15.26 -0.42 5.52
C ASP A 126 -15.06 -1.09 4.14
N ILE A 127 -14.15 -0.57 3.32
CA ILE A 127 -13.79 -1.18 2.02
C ILE A 127 -13.10 -2.52 2.22
N LEU A 128 -12.22 -2.63 3.21
CA LEU A 128 -11.44 -3.84 3.48
C LEU A 128 -12.26 -4.93 4.16
N ALA A 129 -13.32 -4.57 4.88
CA ALA A 129 -14.26 -5.50 5.53
C ALA A 129 -15.28 -6.12 4.56
N SER A 130 -15.42 -5.58 3.33
CA SER A 130 -16.32 -6.08 2.28
C SER A 130 -15.66 -7.11 1.36
#